data_AF-A0A955V617-F1
#
_entry.id   AF-A0A955V617-F1
#
_cell.length_a   1.000
_cell.length_b   1.000
_cell.length_c   1.000
_cell.angle_alpha   90.00
_cell.angle_beta   90.00
_cell.angle_gamma   90.00
#
_symmetry.space_group_name_H-M   'P 1'
#
loop_
_entity.id
_entity.type
_entity.pdbx_description
1 polymer ?
#
loop_
_entity_poly.entity_id
_entity_poly.type
_entity_poly.pdbx_seq_one_letter_code
_entity_poly.pdbx_strand_id
1 'polypeptide(L)'
;IAGSALGFGLVAVSFSLVASSVGLLVATFGKTPQATRGFGIFIVLIATMLSGAWFPTAFFPGWLQDATKLVPTRWAVDGLDAMSWRGLGLADALLPVGVLLLTALICTTWATWRFRWDD
;
A
#
# COMPACT_ATOMS: atom_id res chain seq x y z
N ILE A 1 -19.48 -1.23 -6.61
CA ILE A 1 -19.14 -0.04 -5.81
C ILE A 1 -20.45 0.52 -5.28
N ALA A 2 -20.79 0.25 -4.02
CA ALA A 2 -22.04 0.76 -3.42
C ALA A 2 -21.90 2.21 -2.91
N GLY A 3 -20.67 2.67 -2.65
CA GLY A 3 -20.34 4.02 -2.21
C GLY A 3 -19.78 4.90 -3.33
N SER A 4 -18.81 5.76 -3.02
CA SER A 4 -18.21 6.67 -4.00
C SER A 4 -17.30 5.96 -5.00
N ALA A 5 -17.70 5.93 -6.29
CA ALA A 5 -16.85 5.45 -7.38
C ALA A 5 -15.57 6.27 -7.57
N LEU A 6 -15.66 7.59 -7.37
CA LEU A 6 -14.49 8.46 -7.41
C LEU A 6 -13.54 8.14 -6.25
N GLY A 7 -14.07 7.98 -5.03
CA GLY A 7 -13.28 7.58 -3.86
C GLY A 7 -12.57 6.24 -4.07
N PHE A 8 -13.28 5.25 -4.61
CA PHE A 8 -12.71 3.95 -4.97
C PHE A 8 -11.56 4.10 -5.98
N GLY A 9 -11.76 4.89 -7.04
CA GLY A 9 -10.74 5.15 -8.05
C GLY A 9 -9.50 5.82 -7.48
N LEU A 10 -9.67 6.83 -6.61
CA LEU A 10 -8.55 7.51 -5.97
C LEU A 10 -7.73 6.59 -5.08
N VAL A 11 -8.37 5.73 -4.28
CA VAL A 11 -7.68 4.73 -3.45
C VAL A 11 -6.90 3.76 -4.34
N ALA A 12 -7.52 3.24 -5.40
CA ALA A 12 -6.88 2.28 -6.31
C ALA A 12 -5.66 2.88 -7.03
N VAL A 13 -5.78 4.12 -7.55
CA VAL A 13 -4.66 4.83 -8.20
C VAL A 13 -3.55 5.10 -7.20
N SER A 14 -3.87 5.60 -6.00
CA SER A 14 -2.88 5.89 -4.98
C SER A 14 -2.14 4.63 -4.51
N PHE A 15 -2.85 3.51 -4.35
CA PHE A 15 -2.24 2.23 -4.03
C PHE A 15 -1.36 1.70 -5.17
N SER A 16 -1.75 1.93 -6.42
CA SER A 16 -0.91 1.57 -7.58
C SER A 16 0.41 2.33 -7.56
N LEU A 17 0.41 3.62 -7.19
CA LEU A 17 1.64 4.42 -6.99
C LEU A 17 2.50 3.85 -5.85
N VAL A 18 1.90 3.41 -4.75
CA VAL A 18 2.63 2.71 -3.68
C VAL A 18 3.28 1.42 -4.21
N ALA A 19 2.53 0.58 -4.94
CA ALA A 19 3.07 -0.66 -5.50
C ALA A 19 4.25 -0.40 -6.46
N SER A 20 4.12 0.60 -7.34
CA SER A 20 5.19 0.98 -8.26
C SER A 20 6.42 1.53 -7.52
N SER A 21 6.24 2.43 -6.56
CA SER A 21 7.34 3.04 -5.80
C SER A 21 8.08 2.05 -4.90
N VAL A 22 7.36 1.10 -4.28
CA VAL A 22 7.97 -0.02 -3.55
C VAL A 22 8.74 -0.93 -4.50
N GLY A 23 8.20 -1.23 -5.69
CA GLY A 23 8.92 -1.99 -6.71
C GLY A 23 10.24 -1.34 -7.14
N LEU A 24 10.22 -0.02 -7.37
CA LEU A 24 11.43 0.77 -7.65
C LEU A 24 12.41 0.72 -6.48
N LEU A 25 11.93 0.90 -5.25
CA LEU A 25 12.78 0.88 -4.06
C LEU A 25 13.46 -0.48 -3.89
N VAL A 26 12.74 -1.58 -4.06
CA VAL A 26 13.30 -2.95 -3.99
C VAL A 26 14.36 -3.17 -5.07
N ALA A 27 14.17 -2.61 -6.28
CA ALA A 27 15.15 -2.68 -7.36
C ALA A 27 16.49 -2.00 -6.99
N THR A 28 16.50 -0.98 -6.12
CA THR A 28 17.74 -0.31 -5.68
C THR A 28 18.62 -1.16 -4.76
N PHE A 29 18.05 -2.16 -4.08
CA PHE A 29 18.77 -3.02 -3.13
C PHE A 29 19.23 -4.34 -3.75
N GLY A 30 18.51 -4.83 -4.76
CA GLY A 30 18.79 -6.12 -5.37
C GLY A 30 20.08 -6.12 -6.19
N LYS A 31 21.05 -6.93 -5.78
CA LYS A 31 22.30 -7.13 -6.53
C LYS A 31 22.09 -7.98 -7.80
N THR A 32 21.02 -8.77 -7.85
CA THR A 32 20.66 -9.63 -8.99
C THR A 32 19.15 -9.63 -9.21
N PRO A 33 18.66 -9.85 -10.46
CA PRO A 33 17.23 -9.93 -10.74
C PRO A 33 16.49 -11.04 -9.97
N GLN A 34 17.19 -12.12 -9.61
CA GLN A 34 16.59 -13.21 -8.83
C GLN A 34 16.41 -12.81 -7.35
N ALA A 35 17.42 -12.14 -6.77
CA ALA A 35 17.32 -11.63 -5.40
C ALA A 35 16.20 -10.57 -5.28
N THR A 36 16.14 -9.61 -6.22
CA THR A 36 15.09 -8.58 -6.28
C THR A 36 13.68 -9.19 -6.29
N ARG A 37 13.48 -10.23 -7.11
CA ARG A 37 12.19 -10.95 -7.18
C ARG A 37 11.84 -11.63 -5.85
N GLY A 38 12.80 -12.30 -5.22
CA GLY A 38 12.59 -12.94 -3.91
C GLY A 38 12.16 -11.93 -2.84
N PHE A 39 12.85 -10.80 -2.75
CA PHE A 39 12.49 -9.72 -1.82
C PHE A 39 11.12 -9.11 -2.14
N GLY A 40 10.81 -8.87 -3.41
CA GLY A 40 9.51 -8.35 -3.83
C GLY A 40 8.35 -9.27 -3.41
N ILE A 41 8.48 -10.58 -3.64
CA ILE A 41 7.48 -11.57 -3.22
C ILE A 41 7.31 -11.56 -1.70
N PHE A 42 8.41 -11.57 -0.94
CA PHE A 42 8.35 -11.55 0.52
C PHE A 42 7.63 -10.31 1.04
N ILE A 43 7.95 -9.12 0.52
CA ILE A 43 7.30 -7.87 0.91
C ILE A 43 5.80 -7.90 0.61
N VAL A 44 5.41 -8.35 -0.58
CA VAL A 44 4.00 -8.45 -0.98
C VAL A 44 3.24 -9.40 -0.06
N LEU A 45 3.80 -10.58 0.26
CA LEU A 45 3.17 -11.56 1.14
C LEU A 45 2.96 -10.99 2.55
N ILE A 46 3.99 -10.40 3.16
CA ILE A 46 3.84 -9.81 4.50
C ILE A 46 2.83 -8.67 4.49
N ALA A 47 2.86 -7.81 3.46
CA ALA A 47 1.95 -6.69 3.35
C ALA A 47 0.49 -7.14 3.17
N THR A 48 0.21 -8.19 2.40
CA THR A 48 -1.16 -8.71 2.22
C THR A 48 -1.66 -9.47 3.44
N MET A 49 -0.79 -10.19 4.15
CA MET A 49 -1.18 -10.84 5.41
C MET A 49 -1.60 -9.83 6.48
N LEU A 50 -0.87 -8.72 6.60
CA LEU A 50 -1.10 -7.71 7.63
C LEU A 50 -2.16 -6.67 7.25
N SER A 51 -2.54 -6.57 5.97
CA SER A 51 -3.47 -5.53 5.50
C SER A 51 -4.92 -5.76 5.88
N GLY A 52 -5.28 -6.97 6.32
CA GLY A 52 -6.67 -7.38 6.47
C GLY A 52 -7.34 -7.88 5.19
N ALA A 53 -6.57 -8.05 4.10
CA ALA A 53 -7.09 -8.55 2.83
C ALA A 53 -7.54 -10.02 2.89
N TRP A 54 -6.92 -10.84 3.76
CA TRP A 54 -7.29 -12.25 3.93
C TRP A 54 -8.33 -12.46 5.03
N PHE A 55 -8.18 -11.74 6.15
CA PHE A 55 -9.07 -11.79 7.29
C PHE A 55 -9.27 -10.39 7.86
N PRO A 56 -10.48 -10.03 8.34
CA PRO A 56 -10.71 -8.75 8.97
C PRO A 56 -9.70 -8.46 10.08
N THR A 57 -9.12 -7.25 10.08
CA THR A 57 -8.15 -6.82 11.10
C THR A 57 -8.75 -6.83 12.52
N ALA A 58 -10.07 -6.78 12.65
CA ALA A 58 -10.78 -6.90 13.92
C ALA A 58 -10.48 -8.21 14.69
N PHE A 59 -10.04 -9.27 13.99
CA PHE A 59 -9.63 -10.53 14.64
C PHE A 59 -8.19 -10.51 15.19
N PHE A 60 -7.41 -9.47 14.91
CA PHE A 60 -6.05 -9.37 15.42
C PHE A 60 -6.05 -8.92 16.89
N PRO A 61 -5.03 -9.29 17.69
CA PRO A 61 -4.80 -8.68 18.99
C PRO A 61 -4.68 -7.15 18.87
N GLY A 62 -5.13 -6.40 19.88
CA GLY A 62 -5.22 -4.93 19.80
C GLY A 62 -3.91 -4.24 19.40
N TRP A 63 -2.77 -4.67 19.95
CA TRP A 63 -1.46 -4.14 19.58
C TRP A 63 -1.12 -4.34 18.10
N LEU A 64 -1.54 -5.47 17.52
CA LEU A 64 -1.30 -5.79 16.11
C LEU A 64 -2.24 -4.97 15.21
N GLN A 65 -3.47 -4.72 15.66
CA GLN A 65 -4.38 -3.77 14.99
C GLN A 65 -3.81 -2.34 14.96
N ASP A 66 -2.95 -1.95 15.89
CA ASP A 66 -2.28 -0.64 15.78
C ASP A 66 -1.05 -0.72 14.89
N ALA A 67 -0.25 -1.78 15.03
CA ALA A 67 0.96 -1.97 14.23
C ALA A 67 0.68 -2.05 12.72
N THR A 68 -0.41 -2.70 12.29
CA THR A 68 -0.71 -2.84 10.87
C THR A 68 -1.12 -1.53 10.20
N LYS A 69 -1.38 -0.44 10.96
CA LYS A 69 -1.58 0.91 10.40
C LYS A 69 -0.32 1.44 9.70
N LEU A 70 0.85 0.88 10.00
CA LEU A 70 2.10 1.20 9.30
C LEU A 70 2.20 0.52 7.92
N VAL A 71 1.34 -0.46 7.63
CA VAL A 71 1.33 -1.18 6.36
C VAL A 71 0.43 -0.42 5.37
N PRO A 72 0.96 0.19 4.30
CA PRO A 72 0.17 1.00 3.38
C PRO A 72 -0.95 0.20 2.69
N THR A 73 -0.70 -1.09 2.44
CA THR A 73 -1.71 -2.01 1.90
C THR A 73 -2.96 -2.10 2.77
N ARG A 74 -2.85 -1.91 4.09
CA ARG A 74 -4.02 -1.85 4.97
C ARG A 74 -4.95 -0.69 4.61
N TRP A 75 -4.39 0.50 4.41
CA TRP A 75 -5.18 1.68 4.04
C TRP A 75 -5.89 1.50 2.71
N ALA A 76 -5.26 0.80 1.75
CA ALA A 76 -5.91 0.43 0.50
C ALA A 76 -7.09 -0.52 0.73
N VAL A 77 -6.93 -1.58 1.55
CA VAL A 77 -8.01 -2.51 1.88
C VAL A 77 -9.17 -1.79 2.57
N ASP A 78 -8.89 -1.00 3.61
CA ASP A 78 -9.90 -0.26 4.37
C ASP A 78 -10.65 0.75 3.47
N GLY A 79 -9.94 1.45 2.58
CA GLY A 79 -10.53 2.41 1.64
C GLY A 79 -11.36 1.75 0.54
N LEU A 80 -10.91 0.61 -0.01
CA LEU A 80 -11.67 -0.12 -1.03
C LEU A 80 -12.92 -0.76 -0.43
N ASP A 81 -12.82 -1.30 0.79
CA ASP A 81 -13.96 -1.85 1.54
C ASP A 81 -15.02 -0.78 1.84
N ALA A 82 -14.57 0.39 2.30
CA ALA A 82 -15.42 1.57 2.55
C ALA A 82 -16.30 1.92 1.34
N MET A 83 -15.71 2.00 0.15
CA MET A 83 -16.41 2.40 -1.08
C MET A 83 -17.15 1.24 -1.75
N SER A 84 -16.76 0.00 -1.50
CA SER A 84 -17.34 -1.17 -2.15
C SER A 84 -18.55 -1.70 -1.41
N TRP A 85 -18.36 -2.12 -0.16
CA TRP A 85 -19.35 -2.87 0.62
C TRP A 85 -20.07 -2.01 1.63
N ARG A 86 -19.37 -1.02 2.22
CA ARG A 86 -19.91 -0.18 3.30
C ARG A 86 -20.69 1.04 2.80
N GLY A 87 -20.71 1.30 1.48
CA GLY A 87 -21.51 2.36 0.89
C GLY A 87 -21.06 3.78 1.26
N LEU A 88 -19.80 3.97 1.69
CA LEU A 88 -19.31 5.24 2.20
C LEU A 88 -19.00 6.28 1.10
N GLY A 89 -18.99 7.54 1.49
CA GLY A 89 -18.86 8.68 0.59
C GLY A 89 -17.41 9.04 0.28
N LEU A 90 -17.20 10.03 -0.59
CA LEU A 90 -15.85 10.45 -1.01
C LEU A 90 -14.96 10.91 0.15
N ALA A 91 -15.55 11.53 1.18
CA ALA A 91 -14.81 12.03 2.34
C ALA A 91 -14.03 10.91 3.05
N ASP A 92 -14.59 9.70 3.10
CA ASP A 92 -13.96 8.54 3.73
C ASP A 92 -12.74 8.02 2.97
N ALA A 93 -12.56 8.41 1.69
CA ALA A 93 -11.38 8.07 0.91
C ALA A 93 -10.19 9.00 1.19
N LEU A 94 -10.42 10.19 1.76
CA LEU A 94 -9.37 11.22 1.89
C LEU A 94 -8.20 10.75 2.77
N LEU A 95 -8.49 10.12 3.90
CA LEU A 95 -7.45 9.64 4.80
C LEU A 95 -6.66 8.46 4.18
N PRO A 96 -7.30 7.38 3.67
CA PRO A 96 -6.59 6.34 2.93
C PRO A 96 -5.72 6.88 1.78
N VAL A 97 -6.29 7.76 0.96
CA VAL A 97 -5.56 8.38 -0.17
C VAL A 97 -4.37 9.19 0.33
N GLY A 98 -4.54 10.01 1.36
CA GLY A 98 -3.46 10.81 1.94
C GLY A 98 -2.29 9.95 2.44
N VAL A 99 -2.58 8.86 3.16
CA VAL A 99 -1.55 7.95 3.67
C VAL A 99 -0.85 7.20 2.51
N LEU A 100 -1.60 6.74 1.52
CA LEU A 100 -1.05 6.06 0.35
C LEU A 100 -0.15 6.98 -0.47
N LEU A 101 -0.59 8.22 -0.75
CA LEU A 101 0.21 9.20 -1.48
C LEU A 101 1.47 9.61 -0.70
N LEU A 102 1.37 9.80 0.61
CA LEU A 102 2.53 10.07 1.47
C LEU A 102 3.53 8.90 1.41
N THR A 103 3.04 7.66 1.47
CA THR A 103 3.90 6.47 1.38
C THR A 103 4.57 6.38 0.02
N ALA A 104 3.83 6.60 -1.07
CA ALA A 104 4.36 6.59 -2.41
C ALA A 104 5.43 7.67 -2.61
N LEU A 105 5.21 8.87 -2.05
CA LEU A 105 6.18 9.96 -2.05
C LEU A 105 7.47 9.54 -1.33
N ILE A 106 7.36 9.04 -0.08
CA ILE A 106 8.52 8.59 0.71
C ILE A 106 9.30 7.50 -0.04
N CYS A 107 8.62 6.47 -0.54
CA CYS A 107 9.28 5.37 -1.25
C CYS A 107 9.95 5.84 -2.55
N THR A 108 9.29 6.72 -3.32
CA THR A 108 9.84 7.24 -4.57
C THR A 108 11.04 8.13 -4.31
N THR A 109 10.95 9.07 -3.35
CA THR A 109 12.08 9.94 -2.97
C THR A 109 13.26 9.12 -2.48
N TRP A 110 13.02 8.07 -1.70
CA TRP A 110 14.11 7.21 -1.21
C TRP A 110 14.72 6.37 -2.34
N ALA A 111 13.88 5.84 -3.24
CA ALA A 111 14.33 5.08 -4.40
C ALA A 111 15.20 5.96 -5.32
N THR A 112 14.77 7.18 -5.64
CA THR A 112 15.53 8.08 -6.53
C THR A 112 16.82 8.58 -5.90
N TRP A 113 16.84 8.85 -4.59
CA TRP A 113 18.06 9.20 -3.87
C TRP A 113 19.09 8.06 -3.86
N ARG A 114 18.61 6.81 -3.77
CA ARG A 114 19.48 5.62 -3.75
C ARG A 114 19.84 5.11 -5.14
N PHE A 115 19.08 5.52 -6.16
CA PHE A 115 19.30 5.12 -7.54
C PHE A 115 20.67 5.62 -7.98
N ARG A 116 21.56 4.67 -8.31
CA ARG A 116 22.84 5.00 -8.92
C ARG A 116 22.55 5.26 -10.39
N TRP A 117 22.53 6.53 -10.76
CA TRP A 117 22.54 6.95 -12.15
C TRP A 117 23.93 6.57 -12.68
N ASP A 118 24.05 5.37 -13.24
CA ASP A 118 25.23 5.02 -14.02
C ASP A 118 25.05 5.71 -15.39
N ASP A 119 25.99 6.60 -15.76
CA ASP A 119 26.06 7.29 -17.05
C ASP A 119 26.35 6.32 -18.22
#